data_AF-A0A2G9YXT4-F1
#
_entry.id   AF-A0A2G9YXT4-F1
#
_cell.length_a   1.000
_cell.length_b   1.000
_cell.length_c   1.000
_cell.angle_alpha   90.00
_cell.angle_beta   90.00
_cell.angle_gamma   90.00
#
_symmetry.space_group_name_H-M   'P 1'
#
loop_
_entity.id
_entity.type
_entity.pdbx_description
1 polymer ?
#
loop_
_entity_poly.entity_id
_entity_poly.type
_entity_poly.pdbx_seq_one_letter_code
_entity_poly.pdbx_strand_id
1 'polypeptide(L)' 'MDLSTPIWEIPRVGPKTQKRLKKLGIKNVRDLLFHFPHRYEDFSDIIPISKAEPGKIVCVQGEI' A
#
# COMPACT_ATOMS: atom_id res chain seq x y z
N MET A 1 -13.66 10.28 -15.58
CA MET A 1 -13.09 8.93 -15.40
C MET A 1 -14.21 8.03 -14.92
N ASP A 2 -14.34 6.86 -15.54
CA ASP A 2 -15.37 5.88 -15.20
C ASP A 2 -14.74 4.72 -14.41
N LEU A 3 -15.54 3.96 -13.67
CA LEU A 3 -15.08 2.78 -12.94
C LEU A 3 -14.63 1.65 -13.88
N SER A 4 -15.12 1.64 -15.13
CA SER A 4 -14.69 0.70 -16.15
C SER A 4 -13.38 1.09 -16.85
N THR A 5 -12.82 2.26 -16.56
CA THR A 5 -11.58 2.74 -17.19
C THR A 5 -10.45 1.72 -16.95
N PRO A 6 -9.76 1.25 -18.00
CA PRO A 6 -8.67 0.31 -17.83
C PRO A 6 -7.46 0.87 -17.09
N ILE A 7 -6.74 0.01 -16.38
CA ILE A 7 -5.65 0.41 -15.50
C ILE A 7 -4.46 1.09 -16.23
N TRP A 8 -4.28 0.83 -17.53
CA TRP A 8 -3.18 1.38 -18.34
C TRP A 8 -3.42 2.81 -18.82
N GLU A 9 -4.67 3.29 -18.76
CA GLU A 9 -5.01 4.68 -19.08
C GLU A 9 -4.79 5.59 -17.87
N ILE A 10 -4.56 5.01 -16.68
CA ILE A 10 -4.35 5.77 -15.46
C ILE A 10 -2.96 6.42 -15.49
N PRO A 11 -2.87 7.76 -15.36
CA PRO A 11 -1.58 8.43 -15.31
C PRO A 11 -0.75 7.89 -14.15
N ARG A 12 0.57 7.73 -14.38
CA ARG A 12 1.55 7.13 -13.45
C ARG A 12 1.50 5.60 -13.32
N VAL A 13 0.57 4.90 -13.98
CA VAL A 13 0.64 3.42 -14.09
C VAL A 13 1.55 3.05 -15.26
N GLY A 14 2.86 2.98 -14.99
CA GLY A 14 3.84 2.53 -15.98
C GLY A 14 3.75 1.02 -16.28
N PRO A 15 4.45 0.55 -17.33
CA PRO A 15 4.37 -0.84 -17.80
C PRO A 15 4.78 -1.88 -16.75
N LYS A 16 5.70 -1.54 -15.84
CA LYS A 16 6.10 -2.40 -14.71
C LYS A 16 4.97 -2.57 -13.70
N THR A 17 4.30 -1.47 -13.35
CA THR A 17 3.16 -1.46 -12.42
C THR A 17 1.97 -2.18 -13.04
N GLN A 18 1.68 -1.95 -14.33
CA GLN A 18 0.63 -2.66 -15.06
C GLN A 18 0.81 -4.18 -15.03
N LYS A 19 2.04 -4.68 -15.27
CA LYS A 19 2.33 -6.13 -15.17
C LYS A 19 2.06 -6.69 -13.77
N ARG A 20 2.37 -5.93 -12.72
CA ARG A 20 2.12 -6.32 -11.32
C ARG A 20 0.62 -6.33 -11.01
N LEU A 21 -0.10 -5.27 -11.37
CA LEU A 21 -1.55 -5.17 -11.17
C LEU A 21 -2.31 -6.27 -11.92
N LYS A 22 -1.89 -6.59 -13.15
CA LYS A 22 -2.44 -7.72 -13.92
C LYS A 22 -2.25 -9.07 -13.22
N LYS A 23 -1.09 -9.29 -12.57
CA LYS A 23 -0.84 -10.51 -11.76
C LYS A 23 -1.74 -10.58 -10.52
N LEU A 24 -2.13 -9.43 -9.96
CA LEU A 24 -3.08 -9.32 -8.86
C LEU A 24 -4.55 -9.41 -9.30
N GLY A 25 -4.81 -9.58 -10.60
CA GLY A 25 -6.17 -9.66 -11.16
C GLY A 25 -6.85 -8.30 -11.39
N ILE A 26 -6.15 -7.19 -11.15
CA ILE A 26 -6.68 -5.82 -11.25
C ILE A 26 -6.62 -5.36 -12.72
N LYS A 27 -7.78 -5.10 -13.34
CA LYS A 27 -7.89 -4.74 -14.76
C LYS A 27 -8.39 -3.31 -14.99
N ASN A 28 -9.26 -2.83 -14.12
CA ASN A 28 -9.90 -1.51 -14.24
C ASN A 28 -9.80 -0.71 -12.93
N VAL A 29 -10.28 0.54 -12.95
CA VAL A 29 -10.31 1.43 -11.78
C VAL A 29 -11.12 0.83 -10.63
N ARG A 30 -12.26 0.18 -10.91
CA ARG A 30 -13.07 -0.49 -9.89
C ARG A 30 -12.26 -1.53 -9.13
N ASP A 31 -11.60 -2.43 -9.84
CA ASP A 31 -10.81 -3.51 -9.23
C ASP A 31 -9.70 -2.93 -8.33
N LEU A 32 -9.10 -1.80 -8.73
CA LEU A 32 -8.08 -1.13 -7.94
C LEU A 32 -8.65 -0.51 -6.66
N LEU A 33 -9.79 0.17 -6.75
CA LEU A 33 -10.43 0.82 -5.60
C LEU A 33 -10.94 -0.20 -4.55
N PHE A 34 -11.36 -1.37 -5.00
CA PHE A 34 -11.81 -2.46 -4.13
C PHE A 34 -10.70 -3.46 -3.80
N HIS A 35 -9.44 -3.18 -4.18
CA HIS A 35 -8.29 -3.96 -3.75
C HIS A 35 -7.78 -3.47 -2.39
N PHE A 36 -8.45 -3.92 -1.33
CA PHE A 36 -8.10 -3.51 0.03
C PHE A 36 -6.74 -4.09 0.47
N PRO A 37 -5.96 -3.33 1.25
CA PRO A 37 -4.75 -3.84 1.89
C PRO A 37 -5.01 -5.10 2.71
N HIS A 38 -4.09 -6.06 2.63
CA HIS A 38 -4.16 -7.28 3.45
C HIS A 38 -4.02 -6.97 4.95
N ARG A 39 -3.23 -5.95 5.29
CA ARG A 39 -3.01 -5.49 6.65
C ARG A 39 -2.82 -3.98 6.65
N TYR A 40 -3.39 -3.31 7.64
CA TYR A 40 -3.09 -1.92 7.97
C TYR A 40 -2.10 -1.93 9.13
N GLU A 41 -0.97 -1.25 8.96
CA GLU A 41 -0.02 -1.02 10.04
C GLU A 41 -0.41 0.28 10.74
N ASP A 42 -0.57 0.21 12.06
CA ASP A 42 -0.89 1.36 12.90
C ASP A 42 0.41 1.95 13.46
N PHE A 43 0.69 3.20 13.09
CA PHE A 43 1.86 3.95 13.54
C PHE A 43 1.50 5.03 14.57
N SER A 44 0.30 5.01 15.13
CA SER A 44 -0.17 6.00 16.11
C SER A 44 0.51 5.85 17.47
N ASP A 45 0.99 4.64 17.80
CA ASP A 45 1.69 4.36 19.05
C ASP A 45 3.22 4.45 18.86
N ILE A 46 3.77 5.62 19.19
CA ILE A 46 5.21 5.88 19.15
C ILE A 46 5.77 5.63 20.54
N ILE A 47 6.67 4.65 20.65
CA ILE A 47 7.34 4.33 21.91
C ILE A 47 8.82 4.77 21.90
N PRO A 48 9.40 5.08 23.07
CA PRO A 48 10.84 5.25 23.18
C PRO A 48 11.57 3.95 22.82
N ILE A 49 12.72 4.07 22.13
CA ILE A 49 13.53 2.91 21.73
C ILE A 49 13.93 2.02 22.92
N SER A 50 14.08 2.60 24.11
CA SER A 50 14.40 1.87 25.34
C SER A 50 13.30 0.91 25.82
N LYS A 51 12.07 1.07 25.33
CA LYS A 51 10.92 0.22 25.65
C LYS A 51 10.57 -0.79 24.56
N ALA A 52 11.39 -0.89 23.51
CA ALA A 52 11.18 -1.86 22.45
C ALA A 52 11.42 -3.29 22.98
N GLU A 53 10.47 -4.18 22.71
CA GLU A 53 10.57 -5.59 23.11
C GLU A 53 10.98 -6.47 21.93
N PRO A 54 11.84 -7.49 22.13
CA PRO A 54 12.23 -8.41 21.07
C PRO A 54 11.02 -9.11 20.43
N GLY A 55 10.99 -9.12 19.09
CA GLY A 55 9.94 -9.79 18.31
C GLY A 55 8.66 -8.98 18.11
N LYS A 56 8.54 -7.77 18.70
CA LYS A 56 7.44 -6.85 18.41
C LYS A 56 7.84 -5.84 17.33
N ILE A 57 6.90 -5.57 16.42
CA ILE A 57 6.98 -4.44 15.49
C ILE A 57 6.52 -3.20 16.27
N VAL A 58 7.36 -2.18 16.37
CA VAL A 58 7.11 -0.95 17.13
C VAL A 58 7.45 0.29 16.30
N CYS A 59 6.77 1.40 16.55
CA CYS A 59 7.09 2.69 15.94
C CYS A 59 7.99 3.51 16.87
N VAL A 60 9.08 4.06 16.34
CA VAL A 60 10.04 4.90 17.09
C VAL A 60 10.32 6.18 16.30
N GLN A 61 10.62 7.27 17.00
CA GLN A 61 10.96 8.56 16.42
C GLN A 61 12.37 9.00 16.87
N GLY A 62 13.12 9.65 15.98
CA GLY A 62 14.44 10.21 16.25
C GLY A 62 14.70 11.48 15.43
N GLU A 63 15.74 12.21 15.81
CA GLU A 63 16.23 13.40 15.11
C GLU A 63 17.57 13.07 14.42
N ILE A 64 17.86 13.71 13.29
CA ILE A 64 19.07 13.50 12.46
C ILE A 64 19.97 14.71 12.54
#